data_AF-A0A508AJV3-F1
#
_entry.id   AF-A0A508AJV3-F1
#
_cell.length_a   1.000
_cell.length_b   1.000
_cell.length_c   1.000
_cell.angle_alpha   90.00
_cell.angle_beta   90.00
_cell.angle_gamma   90.00
#
_symmetry.space_group_name_H-M   'P 1'
#
loop_
_entity.id
_entity.type
_entity.pdbx_description
1 polymer ?
#
loop_
_entity_poly.entity_id
_entity_poly.type
_entity_poly.pdbx_seq_one_letter_code
_entity_poly.pdbx_strand_id
1 'polypeptide(L)'
;MPKSADKTPEHTPLMKQFFAAKAEHPDVLLFFRMGDFYELFYDDARKAARLLDITLTQRGSSGGAPIPMAGVPHHSAESYLARLVALGESVAICEQIGDPAASKGLVERKVVRIITPGTVTDEALLNERRDTLLLAVARGKERYGLAWADLAAGRFMVNEVASEDALEAELARLEPAETLVADEEGWPAFVLERGGLRRRAPWLFDADSGRRQLLRFFKLHDLSGFGIDDKPLSIAAAAALLGYVEETQKQRLPHLSSIAVESGDGAIAMNAATRRHLELDTRVDGDTRHTLLGVLDSTVTPMGGRLLRRWLHRPLRERAPLRLRHQAVETLIESGAGDDLREQFRALGDLERILSRIALRSARPR
;
A
#
# COMPACT_ATOMS: atom_id res chain seq x y z
N MET A 1 -28.31 -18.00 -48.01
CA MET A 1 -27.44 -17.29 -47.04
C MET A 1 -27.47 -18.08 -45.73
N PRO A 2 -26.51 -18.96 -45.42
CA PRO A 2 -26.49 -19.59 -44.12
C PRO A 2 -26.03 -18.57 -43.07
N LYS A 3 -26.77 -18.49 -41.98
CA LYS A 3 -26.44 -17.69 -40.79
C LYS A 3 -25.08 -18.16 -40.27
N SER A 4 -24.10 -17.25 -40.21
CA SER A 4 -22.85 -17.47 -39.47
C SER A 4 -23.20 -17.58 -37.99
N ALA A 5 -23.27 -18.82 -37.49
CA ALA A 5 -23.28 -19.07 -36.06
C ALA A 5 -21.93 -18.59 -35.51
N ASP A 6 -21.99 -17.56 -34.67
CA ASP A 6 -20.85 -16.99 -33.97
C ASP A 6 -20.33 -18.07 -33.01
N LYS A 7 -19.33 -18.85 -33.45
CA LYS A 7 -18.73 -19.92 -32.64
C LYS A 7 -17.90 -19.25 -31.56
N THR A 8 -18.41 -19.28 -30.33
CA THR A 8 -17.65 -18.90 -29.14
C THR A 8 -16.32 -19.66 -29.14
N PRO A 9 -15.15 -19.00 -28.99
CA PRO A 9 -13.86 -19.66 -29.09
C PRO A 9 -13.75 -20.79 -28.05
N GLU A 10 -13.44 -22.00 -28.53
CA GLU A 10 -13.18 -23.14 -27.64
C GLU A 10 -11.86 -22.95 -26.89
N HIS A 11 -11.96 -22.48 -25.65
CA HIS A 11 -10.83 -22.39 -24.74
C HIS A 11 -10.61 -23.69 -23.97
N THR A 12 -9.34 -24.03 -23.73
CA THR A 12 -8.98 -25.17 -22.86
C THR A 12 -9.51 -24.95 -21.43
N PRO A 13 -9.77 -26.01 -20.64
CA PRO A 13 -10.23 -25.87 -19.26
C PRO A 13 -9.33 -24.97 -18.40
N LEU A 14 -8.01 -25.02 -18.63
CA LEU A 14 -7.04 -24.16 -17.96
C LEU A 14 -7.24 -22.68 -18.32
N MET A 15 -7.40 -22.37 -19.60
CA MET A 15 -7.59 -21.00 -20.06
C MET A 15 -8.94 -20.44 -19.61
N LYS A 16 -9.98 -21.28 -19.48
CA LYS A 16 -11.24 -20.87 -18.86
C LYS A 16 -11.06 -20.43 -17.40
N GLN A 17 -10.27 -21.17 -16.59
CA GLN A 17 -9.94 -20.74 -15.23
C GLN A 17 -9.12 -19.44 -15.22
N PHE A 18 -8.12 -19.33 -16.11
CA PHE A 18 -7.32 -18.10 -16.23
C PHE A 18 -8.17 -16.89 -16.57
N PHE A 19 -9.03 -16.97 -17.60
CA PHE A 19 -9.88 -15.85 -17.99
C PHE A 19 -10.92 -15.50 -16.94
N ALA A 20 -11.46 -16.49 -16.20
CA ALA A 20 -12.32 -16.21 -15.06
C ALA A 20 -11.59 -15.39 -13.98
N ALA A 21 -10.39 -15.82 -13.57
CA ALA A 21 -9.58 -15.09 -12.60
C ALA A 21 -9.13 -13.70 -13.11
N LYS A 22 -8.83 -13.58 -14.41
CA LYS A 22 -8.43 -12.31 -15.04
C LYS A 22 -9.61 -11.34 -15.19
N ALA A 23 -10.82 -11.83 -15.43
CA ALA A 23 -12.02 -11.00 -15.53
C ALA A 23 -12.37 -10.31 -14.20
N GLU A 24 -12.02 -10.91 -13.07
CA GLU A 24 -12.13 -10.27 -11.76
C GLU A 24 -11.11 -9.12 -11.56
N HIS A 25 -10.00 -9.14 -12.30
CA HIS A 25 -8.88 -8.21 -12.16
C HIS A 25 -8.29 -7.79 -13.53
N PRO A 26 -9.07 -7.09 -14.38
CA PRO A 26 -8.70 -6.83 -15.77
C PRO A 26 -7.43 -5.98 -15.90
N ASP A 27 -7.24 -5.01 -15.01
CA ASP A 27 -6.17 -4.01 -15.09
C ASP A 27 -4.89 -4.40 -14.31
N VAL A 28 -4.88 -5.59 -13.70
CA VAL A 28 -3.81 -6.05 -12.80
C VAL A 28 -3.09 -7.23 -13.42
N LEU A 29 -1.75 -7.30 -13.32
CA LEU A 29 -1.00 -8.47 -13.78
C LEU A 29 -1.42 -9.72 -12.99
N LEU A 30 -1.72 -10.82 -13.66
CA LEU A 30 -2.11 -12.07 -13.01
C LEU A 30 -0.96 -13.07 -12.98
N PHE A 31 -0.36 -13.26 -11.80
CA PHE A 31 0.57 -14.37 -11.55
C PHE A 31 -0.23 -15.65 -11.33
N PHE A 32 -0.31 -16.49 -12.36
CA PHE A 32 -1.13 -17.69 -12.36
C PHE A 32 -0.30 -18.93 -12.02
N ARG A 33 -0.61 -19.60 -10.91
CA ARG A 33 0.16 -20.75 -10.42
C ARG A 33 0.10 -21.95 -11.36
N MET A 34 1.26 -22.36 -11.87
CA MET A 34 1.46 -23.50 -12.75
C MET A 34 2.65 -24.34 -12.28
N GLY A 35 2.39 -25.34 -11.42
CA GLY A 35 3.45 -26.19 -10.87
C GLY A 35 4.42 -25.37 -10.03
N ASP A 36 5.69 -25.27 -10.45
CA ASP A 36 6.72 -24.48 -9.77
C ASP A 36 6.92 -23.06 -10.35
N PHE A 37 6.02 -22.60 -11.21
CA PHE A 37 6.09 -21.28 -11.82
C PHE A 37 4.83 -20.45 -11.54
N TYR A 38 5.00 -19.14 -11.52
CA TYR A 38 3.92 -18.22 -11.86
C TYR A 38 4.03 -17.87 -13.33
N GLU A 39 2.98 -18.20 -14.08
CA GLU A 39 2.87 -17.87 -15.50
C GLU A 39 1.90 -16.70 -15.70
N LEU A 40 2.20 -15.86 -16.67
CA LEU A 40 1.34 -14.81 -17.19
C LEU A 40 1.06 -15.12 -18.65
N PHE A 41 -0.13 -14.75 -19.14
CA PHE A 41 -0.55 -15.02 -20.51
C PHE A 41 -0.99 -13.74 -21.24
N TYR A 42 -0.97 -13.78 -22.57
CA TYR A 42 -1.44 -12.71 -23.45
C TYR A 42 -0.75 -11.36 -23.17
N ASP A 43 -1.52 -10.31 -22.93
CA ASP A 43 -0.99 -8.96 -22.73
C ASP A 43 -0.20 -8.84 -21.41
N ASP A 44 -0.61 -9.58 -20.37
CA ASP A 44 0.15 -9.66 -19.12
C ASP A 44 1.53 -10.26 -19.37
N ALA A 45 1.63 -11.30 -20.22
CA ALA A 45 2.91 -11.89 -20.59
C ALA A 45 3.83 -10.90 -21.32
N ARG A 46 3.28 -10.15 -22.29
CA ARG A 46 4.04 -9.15 -23.06
C ARG A 46 4.51 -8.01 -22.16
N LYS A 47 3.63 -7.53 -21.28
CA LYS A 47 3.93 -6.47 -20.31
C LYS A 47 4.99 -6.94 -19.32
N ALA A 48 4.82 -8.10 -18.71
CA ALA A 48 5.78 -8.67 -17.76
C ALA A 48 7.13 -8.94 -18.40
N ALA A 49 7.18 -9.51 -19.61
CA ALA A 49 8.43 -9.73 -20.34
C ALA A 49 9.24 -8.45 -20.51
N ARG A 50 8.59 -7.33 -20.88
CA ARG A 50 9.24 -6.03 -21.03
C ARG A 50 9.69 -5.42 -19.70
N LEU A 51 8.84 -5.47 -18.67
CA LEU A 51 9.13 -4.83 -17.37
C LEU A 51 10.17 -5.61 -16.56
N LEU A 52 10.11 -6.94 -16.63
CA LEU A 52 10.96 -7.84 -15.85
C LEU A 52 12.20 -8.31 -16.60
N ASP A 53 12.31 -8.01 -17.89
CA ASP A 53 13.37 -8.52 -18.76
C ASP A 53 13.44 -10.06 -18.70
N ILE A 54 12.30 -10.70 -18.91
CA ILE A 54 12.15 -12.16 -18.95
C ILE A 54 11.70 -12.60 -20.33
N THR A 55 12.07 -13.82 -20.71
CA THR A 55 11.77 -14.37 -22.04
C THR A 55 10.25 -14.47 -22.29
N LEU A 56 9.79 -13.83 -23.35
CA LEU A 56 8.44 -14.04 -23.90
C LEU A 56 8.46 -15.28 -24.79
N THR A 57 7.61 -16.25 -24.49
CA THR A 57 7.47 -17.52 -25.22
C THR A 57 6.01 -17.76 -25.62
N GLN A 58 5.70 -18.94 -26.14
CA GLN A 58 4.34 -19.32 -26.51
C GLN A 58 4.00 -20.71 -25.94
N ARG A 59 2.75 -20.90 -25.51
CA ARG A 59 2.25 -22.16 -24.95
C ARG A 59 1.01 -22.65 -25.72
N GLY A 60 1.19 -23.67 -26.56
CA GLY A 60 0.08 -24.30 -27.27
C GLY A 60 -0.80 -23.30 -28.04
N SER A 61 -2.07 -23.63 -28.22
CA SER A 61 -3.08 -22.74 -28.81
C SER A 61 -4.40 -22.80 -28.07
N SER A 62 -5.15 -21.69 -28.08
CA SER A 62 -6.49 -21.57 -27.49
C SER A 62 -7.28 -20.55 -28.31
N GLY A 63 -8.54 -20.85 -28.63
CA GLY A 63 -9.32 -19.98 -29.51
C GLY A 63 -8.72 -19.78 -30.91
N GLY A 64 -7.93 -20.75 -31.40
CA GLY A 64 -7.33 -20.73 -32.74
C GLY A 64 -5.99 -20.00 -32.89
N ALA A 65 -5.46 -19.38 -31.82
CA ALA A 65 -4.18 -18.68 -31.85
C ALA A 65 -3.18 -19.21 -30.80
N PRO A 66 -1.86 -19.09 -31.04
CA PRO A 66 -0.84 -19.36 -30.03
C PRO A 66 -0.99 -18.43 -28.82
N ILE A 67 -0.78 -18.96 -27.61
CA ILE A 67 -0.91 -18.20 -26.37
C ILE A 67 0.44 -17.59 -26.00
N PRO A 68 0.62 -16.25 -26.02
CA PRO A 68 1.83 -15.62 -25.49
C PRO A 68 1.96 -15.93 -23.99
N MET A 69 3.16 -16.26 -23.54
CA MET A 69 3.42 -16.67 -22.16
C MET A 69 4.77 -16.17 -21.67
N ALA A 70 4.81 -15.66 -20.45
CA ALA A 70 6.04 -15.39 -19.71
C ALA A 70 5.88 -15.96 -18.30
N GLY A 71 6.97 -16.34 -17.65
CA GLY A 71 6.88 -16.94 -16.32
C GLY A 71 8.11 -16.72 -15.47
N VAL A 72 7.91 -16.78 -14.16
CA VAL A 72 8.97 -16.68 -13.16
C VAL A 72 8.89 -17.89 -12.21
N PRO A 73 10.03 -18.43 -11.76
CA PRO A 73 10.02 -19.51 -10.78
C PRO A 73 9.36 -19.04 -9.47
N HIS A 74 8.58 -19.92 -8.84
CA HIS A 74 7.89 -19.63 -7.59
C HIS A 74 8.83 -19.10 -6.50
N HIS A 75 9.90 -19.85 -6.28
CA HIS A 75 10.83 -19.65 -5.17
C HIS A 75 11.58 -18.31 -5.27
N SER A 76 11.60 -17.69 -6.46
CA SER A 76 12.21 -16.39 -6.70
C SER A 76 11.20 -15.30 -7.05
N ALA A 77 9.89 -15.58 -6.96
CA ALA A 77 8.85 -14.63 -7.36
C ALA A 77 8.92 -13.29 -6.59
N GLU A 78 9.39 -13.29 -5.35
CA GLU A 78 9.49 -12.10 -4.50
C GLU A 78 10.34 -10.99 -5.12
N SER A 79 11.47 -11.32 -5.75
CA SER A 79 12.34 -10.30 -6.36
C SER A 79 11.69 -9.67 -7.60
N TYR A 80 10.91 -10.44 -8.36
CA TYR A 80 10.14 -9.94 -9.49
C TYR A 80 8.96 -9.07 -9.03
N LEU A 81 8.27 -9.48 -7.95
CA LEU A 81 7.21 -8.69 -7.34
C LEU A 81 7.75 -7.35 -6.82
N ALA A 82 8.94 -7.34 -6.19
CA ALA A 82 9.58 -6.10 -5.74
C ALA A 82 9.80 -5.11 -6.90
N ARG A 83 10.29 -5.62 -8.04
CA ARG A 83 10.50 -4.81 -9.25
C ARG A 83 9.19 -4.27 -9.83
N LEU A 84 8.15 -5.10 -9.92
CA LEU A 84 6.83 -4.67 -10.42
C LEU A 84 6.22 -3.60 -9.51
N VAL A 85 6.25 -3.82 -8.20
CA VAL A 85 5.74 -2.85 -7.22
C VAL A 85 6.51 -1.53 -7.29
N ALA A 86 7.83 -1.56 -7.41
CA ALA A 86 8.64 -0.36 -7.58
C ALA A 86 8.32 0.43 -8.87
N LEU A 87 7.79 -0.25 -9.89
CA LEU A 87 7.30 0.35 -11.13
C LEU A 87 5.82 0.80 -11.04
N GLY A 88 5.18 0.66 -9.88
CA GLY A 88 3.77 1.04 -9.66
C GLY A 88 2.76 0.00 -10.13
N GLU A 89 3.21 -1.21 -10.50
CA GLU A 89 2.37 -2.28 -11.02
C GLU A 89 1.76 -3.11 -9.89
N SER A 90 0.46 -3.33 -9.98
CA SER A 90 -0.26 -4.25 -9.09
C SER A 90 -0.23 -5.67 -9.68
N VAL A 91 -0.14 -6.68 -8.81
CA VAL A 91 -0.06 -8.10 -9.20
C VAL A 91 -1.03 -8.95 -8.36
N ALA A 92 -1.96 -9.63 -9.02
CA ALA A 92 -2.83 -10.63 -8.42
C ALA A 92 -2.14 -11.99 -8.38
N ILE A 93 -2.10 -12.62 -7.20
CA ILE A 93 -1.51 -13.95 -6.99
C ILE A 93 -2.61 -15.00 -7.00
N CYS A 94 -2.62 -15.85 -8.01
CA CYS A 94 -3.60 -16.91 -8.18
C CYS A 94 -2.96 -18.26 -7.86
N GLU A 95 -3.40 -18.89 -6.77
CA GLU A 95 -2.85 -20.15 -6.26
C GLU A 95 -3.72 -21.35 -6.59
N GLN A 96 -3.12 -22.54 -6.56
CA GLN A 96 -3.83 -23.81 -6.60
C GLN A 96 -4.45 -24.11 -5.23
N ILE A 97 -5.75 -24.44 -5.22
CA ILE A 97 -6.50 -24.74 -4.01
C ILE A 97 -6.76 -26.24 -3.92
N GLY A 98 -6.29 -26.86 -2.84
CA GLY A 98 -6.38 -28.30 -2.62
C GLY A 98 -5.16 -29.07 -3.11
N ASP A 99 -5.15 -30.38 -2.88
CA ASP A 99 -4.04 -31.25 -3.23
C ASP A 99 -4.11 -31.69 -4.71
N PRO A 100 -3.10 -31.37 -5.55
CA PRO A 100 -3.03 -31.84 -6.92
C PRO A 100 -3.01 -33.36 -7.06
N ALA A 101 -2.43 -34.08 -6.10
CA ALA A 101 -2.33 -35.54 -6.13
C ALA A 101 -3.67 -36.23 -5.80
N ALA A 102 -4.54 -35.56 -5.04
CA ALA A 102 -5.85 -36.09 -4.66
C ALA A 102 -6.96 -35.79 -5.68
N SER A 103 -6.70 -34.91 -6.66
CA SER A 103 -7.71 -34.40 -7.59
C SER A 103 -7.72 -35.19 -8.90
N LYS A 104 -8.86 -35.80 -9.27
CA LYS A 104 -9.06 -36.49 -10.57
C LYS A 104 -9.27 -35.52 -11.76
N GLY A 105 -8.69 -34.33 -11.72
CA GLY A 105 -8.90 -33.27 -12.70
C GLY A 105 -8.07 -32.02 -12.42
N LEU A 106 -8.34 -30.94 -13.17
CA LEU A 106 -7.65 -29.67 -12.98
C LEU A 106 -8.00 -29.09 -11.60
N VAL A 107 -6.98 -28.89 -10.77
CA VAL A 107 -7.12 -28.25 -9.45
C VAL A 107 -7.76 -26.88 -9.58
N GLU A 108 -8.65 -26.54 -8.64
CA GLU A 108 -9.25 -25.21 -8.56
C GLU A 108 -8.17 -24.16 -8.33
N ARG A 109 -8.34 -22.96 -8.89
CA ARG A 109 -7.44 -21.83 -8.66
C ARG A 109 -8.20 -20.61 -8.20
N LYS A 110 -7.64 -19.90 -7.22
CA LYS A 110 -8.23 -18.70 -6.65
C LYS A 110 -7.18 -17.62 -6.47
N VAL A 111 -7.58 -16.37 -6.71
CA VAL A 111 -6.76 -15.21 -6.36
C VAL A 111 -6.77 -15.05 -4.86
N VAL A 112 -5.66 -15.37 -4.21
CA VAL A 112 -5.52 -15.37 -2.74
C VAL A 112 -5.08 -14.01 -2.20
N ARG A 113 -4.42 -13.19 -3.01
CA ARG A 113 -3.91 -11.88 -2.62
C ARG A 113 -3.67 -11.01 -3.85
N ILE A 114 -3.81 -9.70 -3.68
CA ILE A 114 -3.40 -8.69 -4.67
C ILE A 114 -2.32 -7.83 -4.03
N ILE A 115 -1.14 -7.85 -4.62
CA ILE A 115 -0.01 -7.04 -4.19
C ILE A 115 -0.06 -5.73 -4.94
N THR A 116 -0.13 -4.62 -4.20
CA THR A 116 -0.21 -3.27 -4.77
C THR A 116 0.84 -2.38 -4.10
N PRO A 117 1.26 -1.27 -4.73
CA PRO A 117 2.29 -0.40 -4.16
C PRO A 117 1.99 0.11 -2.75
N GLY A 118 0.72 0.36 -2.41
CA GLY A 118 0.32 0.83 -1.09
C GLY A 118 0.03 -0.29 -0.08
N THR A 119 -0.10 -1.55 -0.51
CA THR A 119 -0.55 -2.65 0.36
C THR A 119 0.50 -3.73 0.63
N VAL A 120 1.76 -3.46 0.32
CA VAL A 120 2.88 -4.37 0.63
C VAL A 120 3.17 -4.44 2.13
N THR A 121 3.37 -5.67 2.60
CA THR A 121 3.72 -5.97 4.00
C THR A 121 4.95 -6.86 4.12
N ASP A 122 5.37 -7.45 3.00
CA ASP A 122 6.52 -8.34 2.93
C ASP A 122 7.81 -7.53 2.93
N GLU A 123 8.76 -7.94 3.75
CA GLU A 123 10.00 -7.18 3.98
C GLU A 123 10.83 -7.00 2.70
N ALA A 124 10.86 -8.02 1.83
CA ALA A 124 11.55 -7.97 0.55
C ALA A 124 10.98 -6.92 -0.43
N LEU A 125 9.76 -6.46 -0.21
CA LEU A 125 9.07 -5.48 -1.06
C LEU A 125 9.12 -4.06 -0.46
N LEU A 126 9.65 -3.91 0.76
CA LEU A 126 9.60 -2.68 1.53
C LEU A 126 10.98 -2.05 1.66
N ASN A 127 11.03 -0.73 1.62
CA ASN A 127 12.20 -0.01 2.11
C ASN A 127 12.18 -0.02 3.65
N GLU A 128 13.27 -0.47 4.29
CA GLU A 128 13.35 -0.59 5.74
C GLU A 128 13.17 0.76 6.47
N ARG A 129 13.67 1.87 5.92
CA ARG A 129 13.70 3.18 6.59
C ARG A 129 12.67 4.19 6.04
N ARG A 130 11.72 3.73 5.24
CA ARG A 130 10.65 4.57 4.68
C ARG A 130 9.29 3.91 4.88
N ASP A 131 8.30 4.72 5.29
CA ASP A 131 6.91 4.29 5.36
C ASP A 131 6.39 4.02 3.93
N THR A 132 5.59 2.97 3.75
CA THR A 132 4.88 2.71 2.49
C THR A 132 3.40 2.94 2.75
N LEU A 133 2.88 4.05 2.26
CA LEU A 133 1.53 4.51 2.59
C LEU A 133 0.56 4.25 1.45
N LEU A 134 -0.57 3.65 1.80
CA LEU A 134 -1.80 3.75 1.03
C LEU A 134 -2.57 4.97 1.53
N LEU A 135 -3.01 5.84 0.64
CA LEU A 135 -3.85 7.01 0.97
C LEU A 135 -5.18 6.89 0.22
N ALA A 136 -6.28 7.31 0.84
CA ALA A 136 -7.54 7.62 0.19
C ALA A 136 -7.90 9.08 0.41
N VAL A 137 -8.46 9.71 -0.63
CA VAL A 137 -8.93 11.11 -0.59
C VAL A 137 -10.41 11.15 -0.90
N ALA A 138 -11.21 11.65 0.03
CA ALA A 138 -12.62 11.98 -0.17
C ALA A 138 -12.76 13.47 -0.43
N ARG A 139 -13.60 13.85 -1.41
CA ARG A 139 -13.85 15.26 -1.76
C ARG A 139 -15.24 15.68 -1.30
N GLY A 140 -15.29 16.77 -0.53
CA GLY A 140 -16.51 17.50 -0.23
C GLY A 140 -16.66 18.74 -1.12
N LYS A 141 -17.61 19.63 -0.77
CA LYS A 141 -17.83 20.87 -1.54
C LYS A 141 -16.63 21.84 -1.49
N GLU A 142 -16.02 21.98 -0.31
CA GLU A 142 -14.94 22.95 -0.05
C GLU A 142 -13.81 22.35 0.80
N ARG A 143 -13.87 21.05 1.09
CA ARG A 143 -12.93 20.36 1.98
C ARG A 143 -12.58 19.00 1.43
N TYR A 144 -11.47 18.45 1.90
CA TYR A 144 -11.05 17.09 1.60
C TYR A 144 -10.87 16.28 2.89
N GLY A 145 -11.30 15.03 2.84
CA GLY A 145 -11.00 14.03 3.85
C GLY A 145 -9.85 13.17 3.38
N LEU A 146 -8.92 12.90 4.28
CA LEU A 146 -7.73 12.10 4.05
C LEU A 146 -7.76 10.92 5.01
N ALA A 147 -7.42 9.75 4.50
CA ALA A 147 -7.16 8.59 5.32
C ALA A 147 -5.97 7.83 4.77
N TRP A 148 -4.97 7.53 5.60
CA TRP A 148 -3.80 6.77 5.16
C TRP A 148 -3.44 5.67 6.14
N ALA A 149 -2.85 4.61 5.60
CA ALA A 149 -2.37 3.49 6.38
C ALA A 149 -0.96 3.07 5.96
N ASP A 150 -0.15 2.72 6.97
CA ASP A 150 1.01 1.86 6.79
C ASP A 150 0.61 0.47 7.28
N LEU A 151 0.31 -0.44 6.35
CA LEU A 151 -0.11 -1.80 6.69
C LEU A 151 1.00 -2.60 7.35
N ALA A 152 2.25 -2.36 6.97
CA ALA A 152 3.39 -3.05 7.57
C ALA A 152 3.62 -2.60 9.02
N ALA A 153 3.21 -1.38 9.39
CA ALA A 153 3.30 -0.86 10.75
C ALA A 153 1.97 -0.92 11.55
N GLY A 154 0.87 -1.30 10.92
CA GLY A 154 -0.46 -1.29 11.56
C GLY A 154 -0.98 0.10 11.92
N ARG A 155 -0.48 1.15 11.26
CA ARG A 155 -0.88 2.53 11.52
C ARG A 155 -2.02 2.93 10.59
N PHE A 156 -3.07 3.55 11.14
CA PHE A 156 -4.19 4.07 10.38
C PHE A 156 -4.58 5.46 10.90
N MET A 157 -4.49 6.45 10.02
CA MET A 157 -4.61 7.86 10.36
C MET A 157 -5.64 8.54 9.46
N VAL A 158 -6.23 9.63 9.95
CA VAL A 158 -7.12 10.49 9.17
C VAL A 158 -6.89 11.97 9.42
N ASN A 159 -7.32 12.81 8.48
CA ASN A 159 -7.31 14.27 8.58
C ASN A 159 -8.40 14.88 7.70
N GLU A 160 -8.83 16.11 8.00
CA GLU A 160 -9.62 16.93 7.07
C GLU A 160 -8.87 18.23 6.78
N VAL A 161 -8.84 18.63 5.51
CA VAL A 161 -8.18 19.86 5.05
C VAL A 161 -9.15 20.76 4.31
N ALA A 162 -8.93 22.06 4.41
CA ALA A 162 -9.89 23.08 3.98
C ALA A 162 -9.65 23.65 2.56
N SER A 163 -8.57 23.26 1.88
CA SER A 163 -8.23 23.80 0.55
C SER A 163 -7.40 22.83 -0.28
N GLU A 164 -7.32 23.09 -1.58
CA GLU A 164 -6.42 22.38 -2.50
C GLU A 164 -4.95 22.54 -2.11
N ASP A 165 -4.51 23.74 -1.71
CA ASP A 165 -3.14 23.97 -1.23
C ASP A 165 -2.81 23.11 0.00
N ALA A 166 -3.77 22.97 0.92
CA ALA A 166 -3.60 22.13 2.10
C ALA A 166 -3.58 20.64 1.73
N LEU A 167 -4.39 20.23 0.75
CA LEU A 167 -4.35 18.88 0.19
C LEU A 167 -3.00 18.57 -0.48
N GLU A 168 -2.50 19.49 -1.31
CA GLU A 168 -1.20 19.35 -1.98
C GLU A 168 -0.07 19.25 -0.94
N ALA A 169 -0.10 20.09 0.10
CA ALA A 169 0.87 20.06 1.19
C ALA A 169 0.86 18.70 1.93
N GLU A 170 -0.31 18.12 2.18
CA GLU A 170 -0.44 16.80 2.81
C GLU A 170 0.04 15.67 1.89
N LEU A 171 -0.28 15.72 0.60
CA LEU A 171 0.20 14.75 -0.39
C LEU A 171 1.73 14.79 -0.56
N ALA A 172 2.33 15.99 -0.51
CA ALA A 172 3.77 16.17 -0.52
C ALA A 172 4.43 15.77 0.80
N ARG A 173 3.71 15.86 1.93
CA ARG A 173 4.20 15.42 3.24
C ARG A 173 4.21 13.90 3.37
N LEU A 174 3.11 13.26 2.95
CA LEU A 174 2.87 11.83 3.11
C LEU A 174 3.56 11.01 2.02
N GLU A 175 3.71 11.54 0.81
CA GLU A 175 4.27 10.85 -0.35
C GLU A 175 3.75 9.40 -0.49
N PRO A 176 2.42 9.20 -0.60
CA PRO A 176 1.84 7.87 -0.66
C PRO A 176 2.34 7.09 -1.88
N ALA A 177 2.58 5.79 -1.67
CA ALA A 177 2.94 4.87 -2.75
C ALA A 177 1.73 4.57 -3.66
N GLU A 178 0.52 4.70 -3.11
CA GLU A 178 -0.73 4.51 -3.84
C GLU A 178 -1.82 5.43 -3.28
N THR A 179 -2.58 6.05 -4.18
CA THR A 179 -3.63 7.02 -3.82
C THR A 179 -4.96 6.61 -4.42
N LEU A 180 -5.98 6.43 -3.57
CA LEU A 180 -7.34 6.11 -3.95
C LEU A 180 -8.17 7.40 -4.04
N VAL A 181 -8.89 7.56 -5.14
CA VAL A 181 -9.84 8.66 -5.33
C VAL A 181 -11.14 8.15 -5.92
N ALA A 182 -12.24 8.88 -5.69
CA ALA A 182 -13.50 8.62 -6.37
C ALA A 182 -13.33 8.87 -7.88
N ASP A 183 -13.91 8.01 -8.72
CA ASP A 183 -13.98 8.20 -10.16
C ASP A 183 -15.02 9.27 -10.51
N GLU A 184 -14.60 10.51 -10.28
CA GLU A 184 -15.37 11.72 -10.51
C GLU A 184 -14.51 12.75 -11.24
N GLU A 185 -15.16 13.68 -11.94
CA GLU A 185 -14.47 14.81 -12.56
C GLU A 185 -14.15 15.91 -11.54
N GLY A 186 -13.23 16.82 -11.88
CA GLY A 186 -12.89 18.00 -11.07
C GLY A 186 -11.86 17.74 -9.95
N TRP A 187 -11.11 16.64 -10.04
CA TRP A 187 -9.91 16.49 -9.20
C TRP A 187 -8.80 17.43 -9.68
N PRO A 188 -8.04 18.06 -8.77
CA PRO A 188 -6.89 18.87 -9.14
C PRO A 188 -5.84 18.07 -9.90
N ALA A 189 -5.12 18.72 -10.82
CA ALA A 189 -4.10 18.07 -11.65
C ALA A 189 -3.02 17.37 -10.81
N PHE A 190 -2.57 18.01 -9.72
CA PHE A 190 -1.56 17.43 -8.82
C PHE A 190 -2.01 16.14 -8.11
N VAL A 191 -3.31 15.82 -8.09
CA VAL A 191 -3.84 14.53 -7.63
C VAL A 191 -3.82 13.51 -8.77
N LEU A 192 -4.28 13.93 -9.96
CA LEU A 192 -4.41 13.07 -11.13
C LEU A 192 -3.07 12.63 -11.72
N GLU A 193 -2.03 13.46 -11.60
CA GLU A 193 -0.69 13.22 -12.13
C GLU A 193 0.19 12.36 -11.21
N ARG A 194 -0.33 11.96 -10.03
CA ARG A 194 0.45 11.15 -9.09
C ARG A 194 0.64 9.72 -9.59
N GLY A 195 1.85 9.21 -9.40
CA GLY A 195 2.12 7.77 -9.51
C GLY A 195 1.26 6.97 -8.52
N GLY A 196 0.84 5.77 -8.93
CA GLY A 196 0.02 4.92 -8.07
C GLY A 196 -1.40 5.41 -7.83
N LEU A 197 -1.93 6.33 -8.66
CA LEU A 197 -3.34 6.71 -8.59
C LEU A 197 -4.24 5.51 -8.92
N ARG A 198 -5.32 5.33 -8.16
CA ARG A 198 -6.39 4.37 -8.40
C ARG A 198 -7.73 5.06 -8.28
N ARG A 199 -8.48 5.08 -9.38
CA ARG A 199 -9.86 5.53 -9.38
C ARG A 199 -10.76 4.39 -8.90
N ARG A 200 -11.68 4.73 -8.01
CA ARG A 200 -12.58 3.79 -7.34
C ARG A 200 -13.99 4.33 -7.42
N ALA A 201 -14.96 3.44 -7.42
CA ALA A 201 -16.36 3.83 -7.56
C ALA A 201 -16.79 4.86 -6.48
N PRO A 202 -17.50 5.95 -6.85
CA PRO A 202 -17.83 7.03 -5.92
C PRO A 202 -18.56 6.61 -4.65
N TRP A 203 -19.45 5.60 -4.74
CA TRP A 203 -20.21 5.09 -3.60
C TRP A 203 -19.33 4.46 -2.50
N LEU A 204 -18.07 4.13 -2.79
CA LEU A 204 -17.11 3.65 -1.80
C LEU A 204 -16.64 4.77 -0.85
N PHE A 205 -16.84 6.04 -1.23
CA PHE A 205 -16.54 7.23 -0.44
C PHE A 205 -17.81 7.84 0.19
N ASP A 206 -18.87 7.04 0.36
CA ASP A 206 -20.07 7.46 1.09
C ASP A 206 -19.83 7.41 2.60
N ALA A 207 -20.05 8.52 3.31
CA ALA A 207 -19.76 8.64 4.74
C ALA A 207 -20.66 7.75 5.61
N ASP A 208 -21.95 7.61 5.25
CA ASP A 208 -22.89 6.83 6.05
C ASP A 208 -22.63 5.33 5.92
N SER A 209 -22.42 4.84 4.70
CA SER A 209 -21.98 3.47 4.42
C SER A 209 -20.61 3.20 5.05
N GLY A 210 -19.70 4.15 4.91
CA GLY A 210 -18.36 4.07 5.47
C GLY A 210 -18.36 3.97 6.99
N ARG A 211 -19.17 4.77 7.68
CA ARG A 211 -19.38 4.67 9.13
C ARG A 211 -19.78 3.25 9.53
N ARG A 212 -20.78 2.68 8.84
CA ARG A 212 -21.23 1.30 9.14
C ARG A 212 -20.12 0.28 8.89
N GLN A 213 -19.28 0.46 7.86
CA GLN A 213 -18.14 -0.41 7.61
C GLN A 213 -17.10 -0.33 8.72
N LEU A 214 -16.68 0.88 9.12
CA LEU A 214 -15.71 1.09 10.19
C LEU A 214 -16.20 0.52 11.52
N LEU A 215 -17.46 0.77 11.90
CA LEU A 215 -18.04 0.22 13.13
C LEU A 215 -18.03 -1.31 13.16
N ARG A 216 -18.38 -1.95 12.03
CA ARG A 216 -18.31 -3.42 11.92
C ARG A 216 -16.89 -3.94 12.02
N PHE A 217 -15.94 -3.29 11.35
CA PHE A 217 -14.54 -3.72 11.31
C PHE A 217 -13.89 -3.62 12.70
N PHE A 218 -14.00 -2.46 13.36
CA PHE A 218 -13.43 -2.21 14.68
C PHE A 218 -14.28 -2.79 15.82
N LYS A 219 -15.49 -3.28 15.53
CA LYS A 219 -16.47 -3.79 16.51
C LYS A 219 -16.82 -2.76 17.58
N LEU A 220 -17.17 -1.56 17.12
CA LEU A 220 -17.52 -0.42 17.97
C LEU A 220 -19.00 -0.05 17.83
N HIS A 221 -19.53 0.67 18.82
CA HIS A 221 -20.87 1.25 18.79
C HIS A 221 -20.91 2.61 18.09
N ASP A 222 -19.87 3.42 18.29
CA ASP A 222 -19.68 4.74 17.67
C ASP A 222 -18.19 4.98 17.36
N LEU A 223 -17.88 6.10 16.70
CA LEU A 223 -16.51 6.47 16.35
C LEU A 223 -15.96 7.58 17.26
N SER A 224 -16.62 7.88 18.38
CA SER A 224 -16.24 8.96 19.30
C SER A 224 -14.89 8.68 19.95
N GLY A 225 -14.59 7.42 20.28
CA GLY A 225 -13.30 6.99 20.82
C GLY A 225 -12.11 7.20 19.86
N PHE A 226 -12.37 7.36 18.56
CA PHE A 226 -11.37 7.73 17.56
C PHE A 226 -11.36 9.23 17.25
N GLY A 227 -12.33 10.00 17.76
CA GLY A 227 -12.43 11.43 17.52
C GLY A 227 -12.84 11.82 16.10
N ILE A 228 -13.55 10.94 15.38
CA ILE A 228 -13.94 11.14 13.97
C ILE A 228 -15.46 11.15 13.76
N ASP A 229 -16.24 11.08 14.84
CA ASP A 229 -17.70 10.96 14.77
C ASP A 229 -18.37 12.13 14.03
N ASP A 230 -17.76 13.32 14.08
CA ASP A 230 -18.17 14.55 13.42
C ASP A 230 -17.44 14.84 12.10
N LYS A 231 -16.67 13.88 11.56
CA LYS A 231 -15.77 14.05 10.40
C LYS A 231 -16.18 13.19 9.20
N PRO A 232 -17.27 13.53 8.50
CA PRO A 232 -17.82 12.68 7.44
C PRO A 232 -16.84 12.44 6.30
N LEU A 233 -15.97 13.40 5.95
CA LEU A 233 -15.01 13.20 4.86
C LEU A 233 -13.86 12.29 5.30
N SER A 234 -13.41 12.39 6.56
CA SER A 234 -12.45 11.43 7.13
C SER A 234 -13.02 10.02 7.17
N ILE A 235 -14.29 9.86 7.57
CA ILE A 235 -14.99 8.57 7.57
C ILE A 235 -15.07 7.98 6.16
N ALA A 236 -15.47 8.79 5.17
CA ALA A 236 -15.55 8.40 3.78
C ALA A 236 -14.20 7.90 3.23
N ALA A 237 -13.13 8.66 3.45
CA ALA A 237 -11.79 8.28 3.02
C ALA A 237 -11.31 7.01 3.74
N ALA A 238 -11.53 6.90 5.05
CA ALA A 238 -11.12 5.74 5.84
C ALA A 238 -11.84 4.46 5.41
N ALA A 239 -13.13 4.55 5.10
CA ALA A 239 -13.90 3.42 4.61
C ALA A 239 -13.44 2.96 3.22
N ALA A 240 -13.21 3.89 2.29
CA ALA A 240 -12.68 3.58 0.97
C ALA A 240 -11.30 2.90 1.07
N LEU A 241 -10.42 3.43 1.93
CA LEU A 241 -9.12 2.82 2.23
C LEU A 241 -9.30 1.41 2.77
N LEU A 242 -10.12 1.25 3.82
CA LEU A 242 -10.33 -0.04 4.46
C LEU A 242 -10.89 -1.08 3.49
N GLY A 243 -11.88 -0.71 2.67
CA GLY A 243 -12.45 -1.60 1.66
C GLY A 243 -11.40 -2.07 0.65
N TYR A 244 -10.49 -1.19 0.23
CA TYR A 244 -9.39 -1.57 -0.65
C TYR A 244 -8.37 -2.49 0.02
N VAL A 245 -8.07 -2.27 1.31
CA VAL A 245 -7.20 -3.16 2.07
C VAL A 245 -7.85 -4.55 2.23
N GLU A 246 -9.15 -4.61 2.53
CA GLU A 246 -9.89 -5.88 2.62
C GLU A 246 -9.89 -6.64 1.27
N GLU A 247 -10.09 -5.93 0.16
CA GLU A 247 -10.06 -6.49 -1.21
C GLU A 247 -8.68 -7.04 -1.59
N THR A 248 -7.61 -6.32 -1.26
CA THR A 248 -6.24 -6.67 -1.66
C THR A 248 -5.63 -7.75 -0.76
N GLN A 249 -5.87 -7.67 0.56
CA GLN A 249 -5.30 -8.63 1.52
C GLN A 249 -6.09 -9.93 1.58
N LYS A 250 -7.41 -9.90 1.32
CA LYS A 250 -8.33 -11.06 1.40
C LYS A 250 -8.21 -11.88 2.70
N GLN A 251 -7.82 -11.22 3.79
CA GLN A 251 -7.65 -11.83 5.11
C GLN A 251 -8.03 -10.86 6.23
N ARG A 252 -8.11 -11.36 7.47
CA ARG A 252 -8.36 -10.53 8.66
C ARG A 252 -7.13 -9.66 8.97
N LEU A 253 -7.38 -8.45 9.45
CA LEU A 253 -6.36 -7.42 9.69
C LEU A 253 -6.31 -7.00 11.18
N PRO A 254 -6.01 -7.91 12.13
CA PRO A 254 -6.18 -7.65 13.56
C PRO A 254 -5.20 -6.61 14.15
N HIS A 255 -4.13 -6.27 13.42
CA HIS A 255 -3.14 -5.26 13.81
C HIS A 255 -3.64 -3.83 13.56
N LEU A 256 -4.58 -3.62 12.61
CA LEU A 256 -5.27 -2.35 12.44
C LEU A 256 -6.34 -2.21 13.53
N SER A 257 -5.92 -1.70 14.68
CA SER A 257 -6.74 -1.69 15.91
C SER A 257 -7.39 -0.34 16.23
N SER A 258 -6.90 0.76 15.63
CA SER A 258 -7.41 2.10 15.88
C SER A 258 -7.27 3.00 14.66
N ILE A 259 -8.06 4.07 14.63
CA ILE A 259 -7.86 5.23 13.76
C ILE A 259 -7.48 6.41 14.64
N ALA A 260 -6.45 7.15 14.25
CA ALA A 260 -6.06 8.38 14.93
C ALA A 260 -6.21 9.60 14.01
N VAL A 261 -6.70 10.71 14.58
CA VAL A 261 -6.75 12.00 13.89
C VAL A 261 -5.39 12.69 13.97
N GLU A 262 -4.85 13.05 12.81
CA GLU A 262 -3.64 13.88 12.72
C GLU A 262 -4.00 15.23 12.10
N SER A 263 -4.44 16.17 12.94
CA SER A 263 -4.75 17.53 12.48
C SER A 263 -3.49 18.26 11.98
N GLY A 264 -3.66 19.01 10.88
CA GLY A 264 -2.64 19.93 10.36
C GLY A 264 -2.30 21.06 11.33
N ASP A 265 -3.25 21.51 12.15
CA ASP A 265 -3.07 22.63 13.09
C ASP A 265 -2.10 22.31 14.23
N GLY A 266 -1.88 21.02 14.51
CA GLY A 266 -0.94 20.56 15.53
C GLY A 266 0.54 20.69 15.11
N ALA A 267 0.81 21.04 13.85
CA ALA A 267 2.15 21.09 13.30
C ALA A 267 2.44 22.41 12.57
N ILE A 268 3.73 22.71 12.39
CA ILE A 268 4.16 23.85 11.56
C ILE A 268 3.79 23.54 10.11
N ALA A 269 2.97 24.41 9.52
CA ALA A 269 2.55 24.28 8.15
C ALA A 269 3.73 24.49 7.20
N MET A 270 3.91 23.56 6.26
CA MET A 270 4.90 23.64 5.20
C MET A 270 4.23 23.19 3.91
N ASN A 271 4.22 24.07 2.90
CA ASN A 271 3.71 23.72 1.58
C ASN A 271 4.68 22.78 0.85
N ALA A 272 4.26 22.24 -0.29
CA ALA A 272 5.05 21.31 -1.08
C ALA A 272 6.41 21.90 -1.52
N ALA A 273 6.43 23.17 -1.94
CA ALA A 273 7.63 23.87 -2.36
C ALA A 273 8.66 24.05 -1.23
N THR A 274 8.21 24.46 -0.03
CA THR A 274 9.06 24.59 1.16
C THR A 274 9.71 23.26 1.51
N ARG A 275 8.96 22.15 1.50
CA ARG A 275 9.52 20.81 1.78
C ARG A 275 10.61 20.43 0.78
N ARG A 276 10.37 20.68 -0.50
CA ARG A 276 11.34 20.42 -1.58
C ARG A 276 12.60 21.28 -1.44
N HIS A 277 12.46 22.57 -1.12
CA HIS A 277 13.61 23.49 -1.00
C HIS A 277 14.42 23.28 0.29
N LEU A 278 13.80 22.78 1.35
CA LEU A 278 14.49 22.43 2.59
C LEU A 278 15.26 21.12 2.50
N GLU A 279 15.04 20.31 1.45
CA GLU A 279 15.67 19.01 1.24
C GLU A 279 15.65 18.16 2.53
N LEU A 280 14.46 18.03 3.14
CA LEU A 280 14.30 17.41 4.47
C LEU A 280 14.78 15.96 4.49
N ASP A 281 14.43 15.19 3.46
CA ASP A 281 14.78 13.76 3.35
C ASP A 281 15.23 13.32 1.96
N THR A 282 14.94 14.12 0.93
CA THR A 282 15.29 13.86 -0.46
C THR A 282 15.66 15.16 -1.15
N ARG A 283 16.76 15.16 -1.92
CA ARG A 283 17.15 16.27 -2.79
C ARG A 283 16.41 16.24 -4.13
N VAL A 284 16.50 17.33 -4.88
CA VAL A 284 15.87 17.43 -6.22
C VAL A 284 16.43 16.40 -7.21
N ASP A 285 17.71 16.02 -7.07
CA ASP A 285 18.36 15.00 -7.89
C ASP A 285 18.18 13.57 -7.36
N GLY A 286 17.42 13.40 -6.28
CA GLY A 286 17.15 12.11 -5.65
C GLY A 286 18.21 11.64 -4.66
N ASP A 287 19.33 12.38 -4.48
CA ASP A 287 20.31 12.04 -3.46
C ASP A 287 19.72 12.29 -2.06
N THR A 288 19.99 11.38 -1.12
CA THR A 288 19.53 11.48 0.27
C THR A 288 20.65 11.82 1.24
N ARG A 289 21.92 11.77 0.81
CA ARG A 289 23.09 11.92 1.71
C ARG A 289 23.24 13.32 2.29
N HIS A 290 23.03 14.34 1.47
CA HIS A 290 23.18 15.75 1.85
C HIS A 290 21.83 16.43 2.18
N THR A 291 20.93 15.67 2.82
CA THR A 291 19.63 16.15 3.30
C THR A 291 19.66 16.34 4.81
N LEU A 292 18.66 17.03 5.38
CA LEU A 292 18.57 17.16 6.84
C LEU A 292 18.50 15.78 7.53
N LEU A 293 17.68 14.87 7.02
CA LEU A 293 17.58 13.51 7.52
C LEU A 293 18.90 12.74 7.32
N GLY A 294 19.57 12.89 6.17
CA GLY A 294 20.84 12.24 5.89
C GLY A 294 21.95 12.61 6.87
N VAL A 295 21.91 13.83 7.42
CA VAL A 295 22.84 14.30 8.47
C VAL A 295 22.41 13.84 9.86
N LEU A 296 21.11 13.88 10.16
CA LEU A 296 20.60 13.60 11.51
C LEU A 296 20.37 12.11 11.82
N ASP A 297 20.09 11.29 10.81
CA ASP A 297 19.69 9.89 10.99
C ASP A 297 20.87 9.00 11.39
N SER A 298 21.12 8.96 12.69
CA SER A 298 22.00 8.00 13.35
C SER A 298 21.22 6.89 14.07
N THR A 299 19.95 6.68 13.70
CA THR A 299 19.10 5.68 14.37
C THR A 299 19.61 4.26 14.12
N VAL A 300 19.49 3.40 15.14
CA VAL A 300 19.98 2.00 15.10
C VAL A 300 18.91 0.99 14.70
N THR A 301 17.64 1.39 14.65
CA THR A 301 16.53 0.53 14.23
C THR A 301 15.79 1.12 13.04
N PRO A 302 15.27 0.29 12.12
CA PRO A 302 14.46 0.77 10.99
C PRO A 302 13.22 1.56 11.42
N MET A 303 12.49 1.10 12.45
CA MET A 303 11.34 1.80 13.01
C MET A 303 11.69 3.17 13.60
N GLY A 304 12.88 3.31 14.20
CA GLY A 304 13.40 4.59 14.68
C GLY A 304 13.66 5.58 13.54
N GLY A 305 14.28 5.12 12.45
CA GLY A 305 14.52 5.95 11.27
C GLY A 305 13.23 6.45 10.62
N ARG A 306 12.22 5.56 10.49
CA ARG A 306 10.88 5.94 10.02
C ARG A 306 10.23 6.98 10.94
N LEU A 307 10.31 6.80 12.26
CA LEU A 307 9.77 7.76 13.23
C LEU A 307 10.46 9.13 13.14
N LEU A 308 11.79 9.16 13.02
CA LEU A 308 12.56 10.39 12.86
C LEU A 308 12.14 11.14 11.59
N ARG A 309 12.05 10.45 10.45
CA ARG A 309 11.56 11.03 9.18
C ARG A 309 10.18 11.67 9.37
N ARG A 310 9.25 10.98 10.01
CA ARG A 310 7.91 11.53 10.31
C ARG A 310 7.97 12.80 11.15
N TRP A 311 8.82 12.83 12.18
CA TRP A 311 8.96 14.02 13.04
C TRP A 311 9.54 15.23 12.28
N LEU A 312 10.51 15.00 11.39
CA LEU A 312 11.05 16.08 10.54
C LEU A 312 9.98 16.65 9.60
N HIS A 313 9.13 15.80 9.04
CA HIS A 313 8.06 16.22 8.14
C HIS A 313 6.84 16.81 8.86
N ARG A 314 6.76 16.67 10.19
CA ARG A 314 5.67 17.20 11.01
C ARG A 314 6.20 17.82 12.33
N PRO A 315 6.83 19.00 12.26
CA PRO A 315 7.29 19.71 13.45
C PRO A 315 6.10 20.12 14.32
N LEU A 316 6.08 19.73 15.60
CA LEU A 316 4.96 19.99 16.50
C LEU A 316 4.87 21.46 16.89
N ARG A 317 3.65 21.98 17.05
CA ARG A 317 3.39 23.31 17.62
C ARG A 317 3.16 23.27 19.13
N GLU A 318 2.66 22.15 19.62
CA GLU A 318 2.33 21.99 21.03
C GLU A 318 3.59 21.92 21.89
N ARG A 319 3.71 22.84 22.86
CA ARG A 319 4.91 22.96 23.70
C ARG A 319 5.06 21.85 24.73
N ALA A 320 3.96 21.21 25.13
CA ALA A 320 3.99 20.13 26.12
C ALA A 320 4.78 18.89 25.63
N PRO A 321 4.43 18.26 24.48
CA PRO A 321 5.20 17.14 23.96
C PRO A 321 6.63 17.52 23.58
N LEU A 322 6.87 18.75 23.12
CA LEU A 322 8.23 19.24 22.85
C LEU A 322 9.10 19.26 24.12
N ARG A 323 8.58 19.80 25.22
CA ARG A 323 9.30 19.83 26.51
C ARG A 323 9.67 18.42 26.99
N LEU A 324 8.76 17.46 26.86
CA LEU A 324 9.04 16.07 27.20
C LEU A 324 10.14 15.45 26.32
N ARG A 325 10.15 15.76 25.02
CA ARG A 325 11.24 15.33 24.11
C ARG A 325 12.58 15.93 24.51
N HIS A 326 12.63 17.23 24.82
CA HIS A 326 13.84 17.91 25.27
C HIS A 326 14.36 17.31 26.58
N GLN A 327 13.49 17.11 27.55
CA GLN A 327 13.84 16.51 28.84
C GLN A 327 14.38 15.08 28.67
N ALA A 328 13.78 14.28 27.80
CA ALA A 328 14.27 12.93 27.52
C ALA A 328 15.68 12.95 26.90
N VAL A 329 15.94 13.85 25.96
CA VAL A 329 17.28 14.02 25.35
C VAL A 329 18.30 14.48 26.39
N GLU A 330 17.97 15.49 27.20
CA GLU A 330 18.84 16.00 28.27
C GLU A 330 19.18 14.91 29.27
N THR A 331 18.19 14.15 29.74
CA THR A 331 18.38 13.03 30.66
C THR A 331 19.35 11.99 30.10
N LEU A 332 19.22 11.63 28.80
CA LEU A 332 20.08 10.64 28.15
C LEU A 332 21.52 11.12 27.97
N ILE A 333 21.72 12.43 27.75
CA ILE A 333 23.03 13.05 27.67
C ILE A 333 23.68 13.08 29.05
N GLU A 334 22.97 13.55 30.07
CA GLU A 334 23.47 13.67 31.44
C GLU A 334 23.79 12.31 32.07
N SER A 335 22.96 11.29 31.80
CA SER A 335 23.19 9.95 32.34
C SER A 335 24.27 9.17 31.61
N GLY A 336 24.71 9.62 30.43
CA GLY A 336 25.67 8.90 29.57
C GLY A 336 25.16 7.54 29.06
N ALA A 337 23.86 7.25 29.17
CA ALA A 337 23.28 5.92 28.88
C ALA A 337 23.03 5.68 27.37
N GLY A 338 23.42 6.62 26.52
CA GLY A 338 23.13 6.60 25.09
C GLY A 338 23.67 5.36 24.37
N ASP A 339 24.94 5.02 24.57
CA ASP A 339 25.57 3.90 23.85
C ASP A 339 25.03 2.54 24.29
N ASP A 340 24.83 2.33 25.61
CA ASP A 340 24.25 1.10 26.15
C ASP A 340 22.82 0.88 25.63
N LEU A 341 22.00 1.94 25.62
CA LEU A 341 20.65 1.86 25.06
C LEU A 341 20.69 1.59 23.55
N ARG A 342 21.60 2.20 22.81
CA ARG A 342 21.74 1.94 21.36
C ARG A 342 22.09 0.48 21.08
N GLU A 343 22.95 -0.13 21.89
CA GLU A 343 23.27 -1.55 21.75
C GLU A 343 22.05 -2.44 21.99
N GLN A 344 21.31 -2.18 23.08
CA GLN A 344 20.09 -2.92 23.40
C GLN A 344 19.02 -2.77 22.30
N PHE A 345 18.83 -1.57 21.77
CA PHE A 345 17.85 -1.33 20.71
C PHE A 345 18.25 -1.97 19.38
N ARG A 346 19.55 -2.07 19.07
CA ARG A 346 20.01 -2.72 17.84
C ARG A 346 19.55 -4.18 17.77
N ALA A 347 19.54 -4.89 18.89
CA ALA A 347 19.08 -6.28 18.97
C ALA A 347 17.58 -6.45 18.68
N LEU A 348 16.76 -5.40 18.79
CA LEU A 348 15.32 -5.46 18.52
C LEU A 348 14.98 -5.51 17.03
N GLY A 349 15.84 -4.95 16.17
CA GLY A 349 15.58 -4.84 14.73
C GLY A 349 14.32 -4.05 14.39
N ASP A 350 13.55 -4.53 13.41
CA ASP A 350 12.26 -3.93 12.99
C ASP A 350 11.07 -4.64 13.63
N LEU A 351 10.96 -4.51 14.96
CA LEU A 351 9.91 -5.15 15.74
C LEU A 351 8.49 -4.73 15.27
N GLU A 352 8.31 -3.47 14.88
CA GLU A 352 7.04 -2.92 14.37
C GLU A 352 6.52 -3.75 13.18
N ARG A 353 7.36 -3.99 12.16
CA ARG A 353 6.94 -4.77 10.98
C ARG A 353 6.87 -6.28 11.23
N ILE A 354 7.69 -6.81 12.13
CA ILE A 354 7.63 -8.22 12.53
C ILE A 354 6.26 -8.53 13.16
N LEU A 355 5.81 -7.70 14.10
CA LEU A 355 4.52 -7.89 14.79
C LEU A 355 3.34 -7.84 13.81
N SER A 356 3.36 -6.94 12.82
CA SER A 356 2.33 -6.89 11.78
C SER A 356 2.31 -8.16 10.93
N ARG A 357 3.48 -8.71 10.55
CA ARG A 357 3.54 -9.99 9.82
C ARG A 357 3.04 -11.17 10.64
N ILE A 358 3.29 -11.18 11.96
CA ILE A 358 2.71 -12.17 12.86
C ILE A 358 1.19 -12.06 12.85
N ALA A 359 0.66 -10.85 12.97
CA ALA A 359 -0.78 -10.58 12.95
C ALA A 359 -1.44 -10.98 11.61
N LEU A 360 -0.72 -10.83 10.50
CA LEU A 360 -1.10 -11.23 9.15
C LEU A 360 -0.79 -12.69 8.81
N ARG A 361 -0.27 -13.48 9.76
CA ARG A 361 0.14 -14.89 9.57
C ARG A 361 1.11 -15.10 8.40
N SER A 362 1.95 -14.10 8.11
CA SER A 362 2.95 -14.11 7.04
C SER A 362 4.39 -14.06 7.56
N ALA A 363 4.59 -14.14 8.88
CA ALA A 363 5.92 -14.23 9.48
C ALA A 363 6.61 -15.55 9.11
N ARG A 364 7.91 -15.49 8.79
CA ARG A 364 8.76 -16.65 8.46
C ARG A 364 9.82 -16.87 9.53
N PRO A 365 10.23 -18.13 9.81
CA PRO A 365 11.45 -18.40 10.55
C PRO A 365 12.65 -17.74 9.85
N ARG A 366 13.58 -17.17 10.63
CA ARG A 366 14.84 -16.64 10.14
C ARG A 366 15.99 -17.51 10.59
#